data_AF-A0A3D6CFB9-F1
#
_entry.id   AF-A0A3D6CFB9-F1
#
_cell.length_a   1.000
_cell.length_b   1.000
_cell.length_c   1.000
_cell.angle_alpha   90.00
_cell.angle_beta   90.00
_cell.angle_gamma   90.00
#
_symmetry.space_group_name_H-M   'P 1'
#
loop_
_entity.id
_entity.type
_entity.pdbx_description
1 polymer ?
#
loop_
_entity_poly.entity_id
_entity_poly.type
_entity_poly.pdbx_seq_one_letter_code
_entity_poly.pdbx_strand_id
1 'polypeptide(L)'
;MNDELTNIPSNQAPGNNQEKLLQYLDKSLSDAERAALEQEIKDDPFLQDALEGLAQAGSSTSLHQTVQDLNQSLRKQLQQQKNKRKKKRPANMSLLYMSIALILFLAVISYLVIKKMQ
;
A
#
# COMPACT_ATOMS: atom_id res chain seq x y z
N MET A 1 5.86 15.22 6.82
CA MET A 1 5.38 13.90 6.35
C MET A 1 4.05 13.71 7.07
N ASN A 2 2.96 13.41 6.36
CA ASN A 2 1.62 13.46 6.94
C ASN A 2 1.36 12.19 7.74
N ASP A 3 1.60 12.25 9.05
CA ASP A 3 1.35 11.18 10.02
C ASP A 3 -0.16 10.88 10.19
N GLU A 4 -1.04 11.70 9.60
CA GLU A 4 -2.49 11.44 9.49
C GLU A 4 -2.86 10.33 8.51
N LEU A 5 -2.06 10.08 7.46
CA LEU A 5 -2.38 9.03 6.47
C LEU A 5 -2.17 7.61 7.01
N THR A 6 -1.55 7.48 8.18
CA THR A 6 -1.44 6.22 8.93
C THR A 6 -2.61 5.97 9.89
N ASN A 7 -3.54 6.93 10.04
CA ASN A 7 -4.78 6.75 10.78
C ASN A 7 -5.94 6.20 9.93
N ILE A 8 -5.66 5.59 8.77
CA ILE A 8 -6.69 4.82 8.07
C ILE A 8 -7.07 3.65 8.99
N PRO A 9 -8.34 3.53 9.42
CA PRO A 9 -8.81 2.55 10.39
C PRO A 9 -8.69 1.15 9.80
N SER A 10 -7.49 0.60 9.87
CA SER A 10 -7.17 -0.72 9.31
C SER A 10 -7.48 -1.84 10.31
N ASN A 11 -7.85 -1.49 11.55
CA ASN A 11 -7.87 -2.44 12.67
C ASN A 11 -8.90 -2.14 13.79
N GLN A 12 -9.93 -1.32 13.56
CA GLN A 12 -11.13 -1.41 14.40
C GLN A 12 -11.92 -2.60 13.89
N ALA A 13 -11.57 -3.79 14.37
CA ALA A 13 -11.97 -5.09 13.84
C ALA A 13 -13.44 -5.19 13.39
N PRO A 14 -13.70 -5.53 12.10
CA PRO A 14 -14.99 -6.09 11.71
C PRO A 14 -14.80 -7.22 10.68
N GLY A 15 -13.79 -8.08 10.86
CA GLY A 15 -13.73 -9.32 10.06
C GLY A 15 -15.00 -10.16 10.26
N ASN A 16 -15.55 -10.14 11.48
CA ASN A 16 -16.83 -10.75 11.84
C ASN A 16 -18.03 -9.96 11.25
N ASN A 17 -18.10 -8.64 11.45
CA ASN A 17 -19.31 -7.89 11.12
C ASN A 17 -19.56 -7.80 9.61
N GLN A 18 -18.50 -7.59 8.81
CA GLN A 18 -18.64 -7.53 7.36
C GLN A 18 -19.14 -8.86 6.78
N GLU A 19 -18.59 -9.98 7.27
CA GLU A 19 -18.99 -11.32 6.83
C GLU A 19 -20.41 -11.66 7.29
N LYS A 20 -20.81 -11.27 8.50
CA LYS A 20 -22.19 -11.40 8.98
C LYS A 20 -23.19 -10.58 8.18
N LEU A 21 -22.86 -9.34 7.79
CA LEU A 21 -23.73 -8.52 6.94
C LEU A 21 -23.95 -9.17 5.56
N LEU A 22 -22.91 -9.78 4.99
CA LEU A 22 -23.04 -10.55 3.74
C LEU A 22 -23.91 -11.79 3.93
N GLN A 23 -23.70 -12.56 5.01
CA GLN A 23 -24.53 -13.73 5.32
C GLN A 23 -26.01 -13.37 5.60
N TYR A 24 -26.25 -12.20 6.21
CA TYR A 24 -27.59 -11.65 6.41
C TYR A 24 -28.29 -11.37 5.08
N LEU A 25 -27.59 -10.75 4.11
CA LEU A 25 -28.11 -10.51 2.76
C LEU A 25 -28.34 -11.81 1.98
N ASP A 26 -27.44 -12.78 2.12
CA ASP A 26 -27.52 -14.09 1.46
C ASP A 26 -28.51 -15.06 2.17
N LYS A 27 -29.18 -14.62 3.25
CA LYS A 27 -30.15 -15.41 4.06
C LYS A 27 -29.57 -16.69 4.65
N SER A 28 -28.27 -16.72 4.95
CA SER A 28 -27.56 -17.89 5.49
C SER A 28 -27.39 -17.88 7.02
N LEU A 29 -27.78 -16.80 7.70
CA LEU A 29 -27.78 -16.70 9.17
C LEU A 29 -28.97 -17.45 9.81
N SER A 30 -28.75 -18.01 11.00
CA SER A 30 -29.83 -18.57 11.82
C SER A 30 -30.74 -17.47 12.39
N ASP A 31 -31.99 -17.81 12.74
CA ASP A 31 -32.97 -16.82 13.22
C ASP A 31 -32.50 -16.07 14.48
N ALA A 32 -31.78 -16.75 15.38
CA ALA A 32 -31.21 -16.15 16.58
C ALA A 32 -30.11 -15.13 16.25
N GLU A 33 -29.24 -15.44 15.29
CA GLU A 33 -28.15 -14.56 14.87
C GLU A 33 -28.67 -13.36 14.08
N ARG A 34 -29.72 -13.55 13.27
CA ARG A 34 -30.38 -12.46 12.56
C ARG A 34 -30.98 -11.43 13.52
N ALA A 35 -31.71 -11.89 14.54
CA ALA A 35 -32.31 -10.99 15.52
C ALA A 35 -31.25 -10.18 16.31
N ALA A 36 -30.13 -10.82 16.66
CA ALA A 36 -29.01 -10.15 17.31
C ALA A 36 -28.37 -9.08 16.40
N LEU A 37 -28.14 -9.43 15.13
CA LEU A 37 -27.56 -8.49 14.15
C LEU A 37 -28.52 -7.33 13.82
N GLU A 38 -29.83 -7.58 13.74
CA GLU A 38 -30.84 -6.52 13.55
C GLU A 38 -30.84 -5.51 14.71
N GLN A 39 -30.53 -5.95 15.93
CA GLN A 39 -30.37 -5.05 17.06
C GLN A 39 -29.09 -4.20 16.91
N GLU A 40 -27.97 -4.82 16.55
CA GLU A 40 -26.70 -4.11 16.29
C GLU A 40 -26.83 -3.09 15.16
N ILE A 41 -27.53 -3.41 14.07
CA ILE A 41 -27.78 -2.51 12.94
C ILE A 41 -28.62 -1.29 13.36
N LYS A 42 -29.58 -1.48 14.26
CA LYS A 42 -30.42 -0.36 14.77
C LYS A 42 -29.63 0.58 15.67
N ASP A 43 -28.69 0.02 16.43
CA ASP A 43 -27.92 0.77 17.42
C ASP A 43 -26.70 1.48 16.79
N ASP A 44 -26.26 1.06 15.59
CA ASP A 44 -25.12 1.64 14.86
C ASP A 44 -25.51 2.19 13.47
N PRO A 45 -25.59 3.53 13.31
CA PRO A 45 -25.82 4.18 12.02
C PRO A 45 -24.81 3.81 10.92
N PHE A 46 -23.58 3.45 11.29
CA PHE A 46 -22.54 3.04 10.32
C PHE A 46 -22.83 1.66 9.74
N LEU A 47 -23.30 0.71 10.57
CA LEU A 47 -23.72 -0.61 10.08
C LEU A 47 -24.96 -0.50 9.20
N GLN A 48 -25.86 0.45 9.50
CA GLN A 48 -27.05 0.72 8.71
C GLN A 48 -26.70 1.22 7.31
N ASP A 49 -25.80 2.21 7.21
CA ASP A 49 -25.29 2.73 5.93
C ASP A 49 -24.50 1.66 5.15
N ALA A 50 -23.68 0.87 5.84
CA ALA A 50 -22.95 -0.23 5.24
C ALA A 50 -23.89 -1.32 4.66
N LEU A 51 -24.98 -1.66 5.37
CA LEU A 51 -25.98 -2.61 4.88
C LEU A 51 -26.68 -2.09 3.61
N GLU A 52 -27.06 -0.82 3.60
CA GLU A 52 -27.68 -0.18 2.43
C GLU A 52 -26.73 -0.20 1.22
N GLY A 53 -25.48 0.18 1.43
CA GLY A 53 -24.44 0.13 0.39
C GLY A 53 -24.18 -1.28 -0.13
N LEU A 54 -24.13 -2.29 0.75
CA LEU A 54 -23.96 -3.69 0.37
C LEU A 54 -25.17 -4.22 -0.40
N ALA A 55 -26.39 -3.88 0.02
CA ALA A 55 -27.62 -4.27 -0.68
C ALA A 55 -27.67 -3.71 -2.10
N GLN A 56 -27.14 -2.50 -2.30
CA GLN A 56 -27.09 -1.86 -3.62
C GLN A 56 -25.94 -2.37 -4.50
N ALA A 57 -24.86 -2.88 -3.91
CA ALA A 57 -23.69 -3.39 -4.62
C ALA A 57 -23.91 -4.77 -5.28
N GLY A 58 -24.98 -5.50 -4.94
CA GLY A 58 -25.36 -6.74 -5.61
C GLY A 58 -24.74 -8.01 -5.01
N SER A 59 -24.39 -9.00 -5.84
CA SER A 59 -24.00 -10.34 -5.36
C SER A 59 -22.66 -10.35 -4.60
N SER A 60 -22.63 -11.06 -3.47
CA SER A 60 -21.47 -11.18 -2.57
C SER A 60 -20.17 -11.62 -3.29
N THR A 61 -20.29 -12.53 -4.26
CA THR A 61 -19.17 -13.02 -5.07
C THR A 61 -18.52 -11.92 -5.94
N SER A 62 -19.31 -11.05 -6.55
CA SER A 62 -18.79 -10.00 -7.44
C SER A 62 -18.14 -8.86 -6.64
N LEU A 63 -18.68 -8.57 -5.45
CA LEU A 63 -18.09 -7.65 -4.48
C LEU A 63 -16.72 -8.13 -4.01
N HIS A 64 -16.58 -9.40 -3.64
CA HIS A 64 -15.31 -9.94 -3.14
C HIS A 64 -14.21 -9.84 -4.20
N GLN A 65 -14.51 -10.22 -5.44
CA GLN A 65 -13.57 -10.11 -6.55
C GLN A 65 -13.16 -8.65 -6.80
N THR A 66 -14.12 -7.73 -6.78
CA THR A 66 -13.87 -6.29 -6.98
C THR A 66 -12.96 -5.71 -5.91
N VAL A 67 -13.15 -6.10 -4.63
CA VAL A 67 -12.29 -5.68 -3.52
C VAL A 67 -10.87 -6.22 -3.68
N GLN A 68 -10.73 -7.48 -4.11
CA GLN A 68 -9.42 -8.07 -4.37
C GLN A 68 -8.69 -7.34 -5.51
N ASP A 69 -9.38 -7.09 -6.63
CA ASP A 69 -8.82 -6.42 -7.81
C ASP A 69 -8.40 -4.97 -7.50
N LEU A 70 -9.20 -4.27 -6.69
CA LEU A 70 -8.89 -2.91 -6.23
C LEU A 70 -7.64 -2.91 -5.34
N ASN A 71 -7.57 -3.81 -4.37
CA ASN A 71 -6.41 -3.96 -3.50
C ASN A 71 -5.14 -4.29 -4.28
N GLN A 72 -5.23 -5.21 -5.24
CA GLN A 72 -4.11 -5.57 -6.10
C GLN A 72 -3.65 -4.37 -6.94
N SER A 73 -4.59 -3.62 -7.51
CA SER A 73 -4.32 -2.44 -8.33
C SER A 73 -3.66 -1.33 -7.52
N LEU A 74 -4.13 -1.05 -6.30
CA LEU A 74 -3.52 -0.09 -5.38
C LEU A 74 -2.08 -0.49 -5.02
N ARG A 75 -1.86 -1.76 -4.65
CA ARG A 75 -0.52 -2.28 -4.36
C ARG A 75 0.41 -2.11 -5.55
N LYS A 76 -0.07 -2.40 -6.76
CA LYS A 76 0.69 -2.24 -8.01
C LYS A 76 1.05 -0.77 -8.24
N GLN A 77 0.12 0.16 -8.07
CA GLN A 77 0.39 1.61 -8.22
C GLN A 77 1.41 2.11 -7.19
N LEU A 78 1.30 1.69 -5.93
CA LEU A 78 2.25 2.05 -4.88
C LEU A 78 3.65 1.51 -5.16
N GLN A 79 3.76 0.26 -5.62
CA GLN A 79 5.03 -0.34 -6.03
C GLN A 79 5.64 0.36 -7.24
N GLN A 80 4.84 0.71 -8.25
CA GLN A 80 5.31 1.46 -9.40
C GLN A 80 5.85 2.84 -9.00
N GLN A 81 5.18 3.55 -8.10
CA GLN A 81 5.68 4.83 -7.57
C GLN A 81 6.99 4.66 -6.80
N LYS A 82 7.10 3.64 -5.95
CA LYS A 82 8.35 3.31 -5.25
C LYS A 82 9.48 2.98 -6.24
N ASN A 83 9.21 2.22 -7.29
CA ASN A 83 10.19 1.87 -8.30
C ASN A 83 10.62 3.06 -9.16
N LYS A 84 9.68 3.96 -9.51
CA LYS A 84 10.00 5.24 -10.18
C LYS A 84 10.90 6.12 -9.33
N ARG A 85 10.66 6.19 -8.01
CA ARG A 85 11.53 6.91 -7.06
C ARG A 85 12.92 6.26 -6.96
N LYS A 86 13.01 4.92 -6.91
CA LYS A 86 14.29 4.19 -6.88
C LYS A 86 15.09 4.31 -8.19
N LYS A 87 14.43 4.44 -9.35
CA LYS A 87 15.09 4.71 -10.64
C LYS A 87 15.69 6.11 -10.76
N LYS A 88 15.32 7.05 -9.87
CA LYS A 88 15.97 8.37 -9.75
C LYS A 88 17.24 8.35 -8.89
N ARG A 89 17.88 7.19 -8.72
CA ARG A 89 19.27 7.18 -8.24
C ARG A 89 20.14 7.78 -9.35
N PRO A 90 20.99 8.78 -9.07
CA PRO A 90 21.83 9.35 -10.10
C PRO A 90 22.79 8.26 -10.60
N ALA A 91 22.60 7.82 -11.84
CA ALA A 91 23.47 6.85 -12.51
C ALA A 91 24.94 7.34 -12.61
N ASN A 92 25.16 8.63 -12.34
CA ASN A 92 26.44 9.32 -12.50
C ASN A 92 27.41 9.17 -11.31
N MET A 93 27.08 8.44 -10.23
CA MET A 93 28.06 8.21 -9.15
C MET A 93 29.29 7.46 -9.66
N SER A 94 29.14 6.52 -10.60
CA SER A 94 30.28 5.77 -11.16
C SER A 94 31.24 6.67 -11.95
N LEU A 95 30.69 7.60 -12.75
CA LEU A 95 31.48 8.55 -13.53
C LEU A 95 32.27 9.51 -12.63
N LEU A 96 31.64 9.97 -11.54
CA LEU A 96 32.26 10.86 -10.57
C LEU A 96 33.45 10.20 -9.85
N TYR A 97 33.32 8.93 -9.46
CA TYR A 97 34.45 8.18 -8.89
C TYR A 97 35.58 7.98 -9.90
N MET A 98 35.28 7.68 -11.18
CA MET A 98 36.28 7.55 -12.24
C MET A 98 37.07 8.84 -12.47
N SER A 99 36.40 10.00 -12.51
CA SER A 99 37.08 11.30 -12.66
C SER A 99 38.01 11.61 -11.49
N ILE A 100 37.57 11.35 -10.25
CA ILE A 100 38.40 11.56 -9.05
C ILE A 100 39.64 10.65 -9.08
N ALA A 101 39.46 9.37 -9.40
CA ALA A 101 40.56 8.41 -9.49
C ALA A 101 41.58 8.82 -10.56
N LEU A 102 41.13 9.30 -11.73
CA LEU A 102 42.01 9.77 -12.80
C LEU A 102 42.85 10.97 -12.38
N ILE A 103 42.26 11.95 -11.68
CA ILE A 103 42.96 13.13 -11.19
C ILE A 103 44.02 12.74 -10.15
N LEU A 104 43.68 11.85 -9.22
CA LEU A 104 44.64 11.33 -8.23
C LEU A 104 45.79 10.59 -8.90
N PHE A 105 45.50 9.78 -9.92
CA PHE A 105 46.52 9.05 -10.67
C PHE A 105 47.49 9.99 -11.39
N LEU A 106 46.96 11.03 -12.04
CA LEU A 106 47.76 12.09 -12.65
C LEU A 106 48.65 12.80 -11.63
N ALA A 107 48.12 13.15 -10.46
CA ALA A 107 48.89 13.81 -9.39
C ALA A 107 50.05 12.94 -8.89
N VAL A 108 49.83 11.63 -8.71
CA VAL A 108 50.88 10.68 -8.31
C VAL A 108 51.95 10.55 -9.38
N ILE A 109 51.58 10.46 -10.66
CA ILE A 109 52.55 10.41 -11.76
C ILE A 109 53.37 11.70 -11.81
N SER A 110 52.71 12.86 -11.75
CA SER A 110 53.39 14.16 -11.72
C SER A 110 54.41 14.24 -10.58
N TYR A 111 54.03 13.79 -9.37
CA TYR A 111 54.93 13.75 -8.24
C TYR A 111 56.13 12.81 -8.47
N LEU A 112 55.89 11.61 -9.00
CA LEU A 112 56.96 10.65 -9.28
C LEU A 112 57.94 11.16 -10.33
N VAL A 113 57.47 11.83 -11.38
CA VAL A 113 58.32 12.42 -12.42
C VAL A 113 59.20 13.52 -11.83
N ILE A 114 58.64 14.42 -11.02
CA ILE A 114 59.41 15.48 -10.36
C ILE A 114 60.48 14.88 -9.45
N LYS A 115 60.11 13.88 -8.62
CA LYS A 115 61.05 13.22 -7.70
C LYS A 115 62.16 12.44 -8.42
N LYS A 116 61.90 11.92 -9.62
CA LYS A 116 62.90 11.20 -10.44
C LYS A 116 63.85 12.16 -11.19
N MET A 117 63.44 13.42 -11.35
CA MET A 117 64.14 14.42 -12.15
C MET A 117 64.88 15.46 -11.28
N GLN A 118 64.58 15.53 -9.98
CA GLN A 118 65.46 16.05 -8.93
C GLN A 118 66.47 14.98 -8.49
#